data_AF-A0A7C2WPH0-F1
#
_entry.id   AF-A0A7C2WPH0-F1
#
_cell.length_a   1.000
_cell.length_b   1.000
_cell.length_c   1.000
_cell.angle_alpha   90.00
_cell.angle_beta   90.00
_cell.angle_gamma   90.00
#
_symmetry.space_group_name_H-M   'P 1'
#
loop_
_entity.id
_entity.type
_entity.pdbx_description
1 polymer ?
#
loop_
_entity_poly.entity_id
_entity_poly.type
_entity_poly.pdbx_seq_one_letter_code
_entity_poly.pdbx_strand_id
1 'polypeptide(L)' 'MDIDKAIATAVKTGKVAFGTKSAIHNAKTGRAKLLILASNCPSNVRSDLEYYCKLSNVPIITY' A
#
# COMPACT_ATOMS: atom_id res chain seq x y z
N MET A 1 2.38 14.46 12.85
CA MET A 1 3.50 13.79 12.15
C MET A 1 3.42 14.19 10.69
N ASP A 2 4.56 14.50 10.08
CA ASP A 2 4.65 14.91 8.68
C ASP A 2 4.73 13.64 7.80
N ILE A 3 3.60 13.26 7.19
CA ILE A 3 3.45 12.01 6.42
C ILE A 3 4.42 11.99 5.24
N ASP A 4 4.62 13.13 4.58
CA ASP A 4 5.56 13.24 3.46
C ASP A 4 6.99 12.93 3.89
N LYS A 5 7.43 13.46 5.05
CA LYS A 5 8.75 13.13 5.61
C LYS A 5 8.87 11.65 6.01
N ALA A 6 7.80 11.07 6.55
CA ALA A 6 7.80 9.64 6.93
C ALA A 6 7.90 8.74 5.69
N ILE A 7 7.14 9.04 4.63
CA ILE A 7 7.21 8.33 3.35
C ILE A 7 8.60 8.50 2.73
N ALA A 8 9.13 9.73 2.68
CA ALA A 8 10.46 9.98 2.13
C ALA A 8 11.55 9.20 2.87
N THR A 9 11.44 9.09 4.20
CA THR A 9 12.36 8.28 5.01
C THR A 9 12.22 6.80 4.70
N ALA A 10 10.99 6.27 4.64
CA ALA A 10 10.71 4.87 4.34
C ALA A 10 11.24 4.45 2.96
N VAL A 11 11.14 5.34 1.96
CA VAL A 11 11.68 5.11 0.62
C VAL A 11 13.21 5.13 0.63
N LYS A 12 13.84 6.02 1.43
CA LYS A 12 15.30 6.16 1.49
C LYS A 12 16.00 5.02 2.25
N THR A 13 15.43 4.57 3.37
CA THR A 13 16.11 3.64 4.29
C THR A 13 15.48 2.24 4.30
N GLY A 14 14.27 2.11 3.76
CA GLY A 14 13.48 0.89 3.82
C GLY A 14 13.38 0.15 2.48
N LYS A 15 12.63 -0.95 2.52
CA LYS A 15 12.24 -1.71 1.33
C LYS A 15 10.82 -1.34 0.95
N VAL A 16 10.67 -0.64 -0.16
CA VAL A 16 9.39 -0.21 -0.71
C VAL A 16 9.19 -0.80 -2.10
N ALA A 17 7.92 -0.96 -2.48
CA ALA A 17 7.55 -1.39 -3.82
C ALA A 17 6.47 -0.45 -4.37
N PHE A 18 6.59 -0.09 -5.64
CA PHE A 18 5.70 0.85 -6.30
C PHE A 18 4.83 0.16 -7.35
N GLY A 19 3.67 0.77 -7.61
CA GLY A 19 2.76 0.36 -8.67
C GLY A 19 1.74 -0.70 -8.26
N THR A 20 0.61 -0.68 -8.96
CA THR A 20 -0.57 -1.47 -8.64
C THR A 20 -0.34 -2.98 -8.68
N LYS A 21 0.36 -3.49 -9.71
CA LYS A 21 0.61 -4.94 -9.84
C LYS A 21 1.42 -5.49 -8.67
N SER A 22 2.45 -4.74 -8.26
CA SER A 22 3.28 -5.12 -7.12
C SER A 22 2.50 -4.99 -5.81
N ALA A 23 1.71 -3.94 -5.65
CA ALA A 23 0.83 -3.75 -4.50
C ALA A 23 -0.14 -4.93 -4.33
N ILE A 24 -0.83 -5.35 -5.40
CA ILE A 24 -1.77 -6.48 -5.37
C ILE A 24 -1.04 -7.80 -5.02
N HIS A 25 0.13 -8.05 -5.60
CA HIS A 25 0.91 -9.25 -5.30
C HIS A 25 1.38 -9.29 -3.83
N ASN A 26 1.88 -8.17 -3.31
CA ASN A 26 2.33 -8.08 -1.92
C ASN A 26 1.17 -8.09 -0.91
N ALA A 27 0.01 -7.55 -1.29
CA ALA A 27 -1.23 -7.65 -0.52
C ALA A 27 -1.67 -9.12 -0.44
N LYS A 28 -1.77 -9.83 -1.58
CA LYS A 28 -2.15 -11.26 -1.64
C LYS A 28 -1.27 -12.17 -0.81
N THR A 29 0.03 -11.90 -0.78
CA THR A 29 1.01 -12.73 -0.08
C THR A 29 1.24 -12.31 1.37
N GLY A 30 0.60 -11.23 1.85
CA GLY A 30 0.80 -10.71 3.20
C GLY A 30 2.22 -10.20 3.48
N ARG A 31 3.04 -9.96 2.44
CA ARG A 31 4.41 -9.47 2.58
C ARG A 31 4.47 -7.97 2.87
N ALA A 32 3.43 -7.24 2.48
CA ALA A 32 3.31 -5.82 2.77
C ALA A 32 2.97 -5.60 4.26
N LYS A 33 3.70 -4.69 4.91
CA LYS A 33 3.38 -4.23 6.28
C LYS A 33 2.42 -3.04 6.30
N LEU A 34 2.37 -2.30 5.20
CA LEU A 34 1.55 -1.11 5.01
C LEU A 34 1.35 -0.89 3.51
N LEU A 35 0.15 -0.49 3.11
CA LEU A 35 -0.16 -0.06 1.75
C LEU A 35 -0.66 1.39 1.77
N ILE A 36 -0.13 2.19 0.84
CA ILE A 36 -0.53 3.58 0.64
C ILE A 36 -1.23 3.66 -0.71
N LEU A 37 -2.47 4.12 -0.70
CA LEU A 37 -3.30 4.32 -1.89
C LEU A 37 -3.41 5.80 -2.19
N ALA A 38 -3.26 6.15 -3.47
CA ALA A 38 -3.59 7.50 -3.92
C ALA A 38 -5.11 7.75 -3.79
N SER A 39 -5.50 8.96 -3.39
CA SER A 39 -6.90 9.40 -3.33
C SER A 39 -7.65 9.27 -4.67
N ASN A 40 -6.94 9.36 -5.80
CA ASN A 40 -7.47 9.20 -7.15
C ASN A 40 -7.33 7.77 -7.72
N CYS A 41 -7.04 6.75 -6.89
CA CYS A 41 -6.87 5.40 -7.37
C CYS A 41 -8.18 4.84 -7.97
N PRO A 42 -8.15 4.17 -9.15
CA PRO A 42 -9.32 3.58 -9.77
C PRO A 42 -10.10 2.65 -8.82
N SER A 43 -11.44 2.72 -8.86
CA SER A 43 -12.32 1.98 -7.94
C SER A 43 -12.15 0.47 -8.01
N ASN A 44 -11.89 -0.09 -9.20
CA ASN A 44 -11.59 -1.51 -9.40
C ASN A 44 -10.34 -1.94 -8.61
N VAL A 45 -9.24 -1.20 -8.76
CA VAL A 45 -7.96 -1.47 -8.09
C VAL A 45 -8.09 -1.32 -6.58
N ARG A 46 -8.77 -0.26 -6.14
CA ARG A 46 -9.02 -0.01 -4.72
C ARG A 46 -9.80 -1.16 -4.08
N SER A 47 -10.86 -1.64 -4.73
CA SER A 47 -11.69 -2.74 -4.23
C SER A 47 -10.89 -4.02 -4.10
N ASP A 48 -10.04 -4.33 -5.09
CA ASP A 48 -9.13 -5.48 -5.03
C ASP A 48 -8.17 -5.38 -3.84
N LEU A 49 -7.51 -4.23 -3.68
CA LEU A 49 -6.55 -4.02 -2.60
C LEU A 49 -7.22 -4.07 -1.23
N GLU A 50 -8.37 -3.46 -1.05
CA GLU A 50 -9.15 -3.54 0.19
C GLU A 50 -9.55 -4.98 0.53
N TYR A 51 -9.95 -5.77 -0.47
CA TYR A 51 -10.29 -7.19 -0.28
C TYR A 51 -9.06 -8.01 0.17
N TYR A 52 -7.94 -7.93 -0.56
CA TYR A 52 -6.74 -8.70 -0.22
C TYR A 52 -6.11 -8.25 1.11
N CYS A 53 -6.14 -6.95 1.41
CA CYS A 53 -5.62 -6.44 2.68
C CYS A 53 -6.44 -6.89 3.87
N LYS A 54 -7.77 -6.98 3.75
CA LYS A 54 -8.63 -7.57 4.80
C LYS A 54 -8.27 -9.04 5.04
N LEU A 55 -7.98 -9.79 3.98
CA LEU A 55 -7.63 -11.20 4.08
C LEU A 55 -6.24 -11.42 4.73
N SER A 56 -5.27 -10.57 4.38
CA SER A 56 -3.89 -10.67 4.87
C SER A 56 -3.59 -9.78 6.09
N ASN A 57 -4.61 -9.14 6.67
CA ASN A 57 -4.51 -8.23 7.81
C ASN A 57 -3.47 -7.10 7.63
N VAL A 58 -3.41 -6.53 6.43
CA VAL A 58 -2.49 -5.45 6.09
C VAL A 58 -3.21 -4.10 6.22
N PRO A 59 -2.65 -3.11 6.95
CA PRO A 59 -3.25 -1.79 7.04
C PRO A 59 -3.14 -1.01 5.73
N ILE A 60 -4.22 -0.30 5.39
CA ILE A 60 -4.30 0.61 4.23
C ILE A 60 -4.41 2.05 4.75
N ILE A 61 -3.63 2.95 4.15
CA ILE A 61 -3.77 4.39 4.31
C ILE A 61 -4.09 4.99 2.94
N THR A 62 -5.13 5.82 2.87
CA THR A 62 -5.42 6.62 1.68
C THR A 62 -4.77 7.99 1.84
N TYR A 63 -3.99 8.40 0.84
CA TYR A 63 -3.29 9.68 0.75
C TYR A 63 -3.61 10.34 -0.59
#